data_AF-A0A1F1CJQ5-F1
#
_entry.id   AF-A0A1F1CJQ5-F1
#
_cell.length_a   1.000
_cell.length_b   1.000
_cell.length_c   1.000
_cell.angle_alpha   90.00
_cell.angle_beta   90.00
_cell.angle_gamma   90.00
#
_symmetry.space_group_name_H-M   'P 1'
#
loop_
_entity.id
_entity.type
_entity.pdbx_description
1 polymer ?
#
loop_
_entity_poly.entity_id
_entity_poly.type
_entity_poly.pdbx_seq_one_letter_code
_entity_poly.pdbx_strand_id
1 'polypeptide(L)'
;MSKSELIAQINKIHAIVNTSREKLKKLLAAKSKVDTIEIALKYIPENAESIKDSYDLYGTPYDVMATDEKQVITQANTDFKKVRETVSNELEQAIKQENTIISSNSYLLESLQKQLS
;
A
#
# COMPACT_ATOMS: atom_id res chain seq x y z
N MET A 1 -1.55 -34.35 27.14
CA MET A 1 -2.55 -34.11 26.09
C MET A 1 -2.91 -35.44 25.46
N SER A 2 -4.20 -35.70 25.34
CA SER A 2 -4.73 -36.84 24.60
C SER A 2 -4.53 -36.67 23.10
N LYS A 3 -4.58 -37.78 22.37
CA LYS A 3 -4.47 -37.79 20.90
C LYS A 3 -5.55 -36.92 20.24
N SER A 4 -6.77 -36.92 20.77
CA SER A 4 -7.87 -36.09 20.27
C SER A 4 -7.61 -34.60 20.47
N GLU A 5 -7.06 -34.20 21.63
CA GLU A 5 -6.68 -32.80 21.89
C GLU A 5 -5.55 -32.33 20.97
N LEU A 6 -4.56 -33.19 20.68
CA LEU A 6 -3.50 -32.91 19.69
C LEU A 6 -4.07 -32.65 18.29
N ILE A 7 -4.95 -33.53 17.82
CA ILE A 7 -5.59 -33.39 16.51
C ILE A 7 -6.43 -32.11 16.44
N ALA A 8 -7.18 -31.79 17.50
CA ALA A 8 -7.97 -30.57 17.56
C ALA A 8 -7.10 -29.30 17.47
N GLN A 9 -5.95 -29.28 18.14
CA GLN A 9 -5.00 -28.17 18.06
C GLN A 9 -4.36 -28.05 16.67
N ILE A 10 -3.94 -29.17 16.07
CA ILE A 10 -3.39 -29.20 14.71
C ILE A 10 -4.40 -28.61 13.72
N ASN A 11 -5.66 -29.03 13.78
CA ASN A 11 -6.72 -28.52 12.89
C ASN A 11 -6.95 -27.02 13.08
N LYS A 12 -6.95 -26.54 14.34
CA LYS A 12 -7.08 -25.11 14.65
C LYS A 12 -5.92 -24.30 14.06
N ILE A 13 -4.69 -24.78 14.21
CA ILE A 13 -3.50 -24.09 13.70
C ILE A 13 -3.47 -24.09 12.17
N HIS A 14 -3.85 -25.20 11.53
CA HIS A 14 -4.05 -25.24 10.08
C HIS A 14 -5.05 -24.18 9.60
N ALA A 15 -6.19 -24.03 10.28
CA ALA A 15 -7.18 -23.02 9.92
C ALA A 15 -6.61 -21.59 10.03
N ILE A 16 -5.83 -21.32 11.09
CA ILE A 16 -5.12 -20.03 11.28
C ILE A 16 -4.14 -19.79 10.13
N VAL A 17 -3.26 -20.75 9.84
CA VAL A 17 -2.24 -20.63 8.78
C VAL A 17 -2.89 -20.39 7.41
N ASN A 18 -3.95 -21.13 7.08
CA ASN A 18 -4.64 -20.96 5.81
C ASN A 18 -5.30 -19.58 5.69
N THR A 19 -5.96 -19.13 6.75
CA THR A 19 -6.58 -17.79 6.79
C THR A 19 -5.54 -16.68 6.63
N SER A 20 -4.40 -16.80 7.32
CA SER A 20 -3.29 -15.85 7.20
C SER A 20 -2.66 -15.85 5.82
N ARG A 21 -2.52 -17.00 5.16
CA ARG A 21 -2.01 -17.09 3.77
C ARG A 21 -2.93 -16.38 2.78
N GLU A 22 -4.24 -16.56 2.90
CA GLU A 22 -5.21 -15.85 2.06
C GLU A 22 -5.17 -14.34 2.30
N LYS A 23 -5.03 -13.91 3.56
CA LYS A 23 -4.86 -12.50 3.90
C LYS A 23 -3.56 -11.93 3.34
N LEU A 24 -2.44 -12.64 3.47
CA LEU A 24 -1.14 -12.26 2.92
C LEU A 24 -1.21 -12.07 1.40
N LYS A 25 -1.88 -12.98 0.68
CA LYS A 25 -2.09 -12.85 -0.77
C LYS A 25 -2.82 -11.56 -1.14
N LYS A 26 -3.86 -11.19 -0.39
CA LYS A 26 -4.61 -9.94 -0.59
C LYS A 26 -3.74 -8.72 -0.30
N LEU A 27 -2.94 -8.74 0.77
CA LEU A 27 -2.03 -7.66 1.13
C LEU A 27 -0.94 -7.45 0.08
N LEU A 28 -0.33 -8.52 -0.44
CA LEU A 28 0.66 -8.44 -1.51
C LEU A 28 0.06 -7.85 -2.79
N ALA A 29 -1.15 -8.27 -3.15
CA ALA A 29 -1.87 -7.69 -4.30
C ALA A 29 -2.18 -6.20 -4.10
N ALA A 30 -2.59 -5.80 -2.89
CA ALA A 30 -2.83 -4.39 -2.56
C ALA A 30 -1.53 -3.56 -2.64
N LYS A 31 -0.42 -4.08 -2.09
CA LYS A 31 0.89 -3.41 -2.14
C LYS A 31 1.37 -3.22 -3.56
N SER A 32 1.29 -4.26 -4.39
CA SER A 32 1.62 -4.15 -5.81
C SER A 32 0.81 -3.06 -6.51
N LYS A 33 -0.50 -2.97 -6.25
CA LYS A 33 -1.31 -1.88 -6.82
C LYS A 33 -0.81 -0.51 -6.38
N VAL A 34 -0.61 -0.30 -5.07
CA VAL A 34 -0.15 0.98 -4.52
C VAL A 34 1.23 1.38 -5.06
N ASP A 35 2.16 0.44 -5.14
CA ASP A 35 3.52 0.71 -5.62
C ASP A 35 3.55 1.02 -7.14
N THR A 36 2.57 0.52 -7.91
CA THR A 36 2.41 0.83 -9.33
C THR A 36 1.60 2.11 -9.62
N ILE A 37 1.01 2.75 -8.60
CA ILE A 37 0.30 4.01 -8.81
C ILE A 37 1.34 5.10 -9.09
N GLU A 38 1.43 5.49 -10.35
CA GLU A 38 2.13 6.68 -10.80
C GLU A 38 1.11 7.80 -11.04
N ILE A 39 0.98 8.70 -10.05
CA ILE A 39 0.21 9.93 -10.22
C ILE A 39 1.21 11.04 -10.53
N ALA A 40 1.24 11.46 -11.79
CA ALA A 40 1.91 12.67 -12.22
C ALA A 40 0.84 13.64 -12.73
N LEU A 41 0.34 14.51 -11.86
CA LEU A 41 -0.48 15.63 -12.31
C LEU A 41 0.42 16.55 -13.14
N LYS A 42 0.22 16.54 -14.46
CA LYS A 42 0.92 17.43 -15.38
C LYS A 42 0.21 18.79 -15.37
N TYR A 43 0.94 19.85 -15.04
CA TYR A 43 0.51 21.19 -15.38
C TYR A 43 0.62 21.34 -16.90
N ILE A 44 -0.53 21.48 -17.58
CA ILE A 44 -0.62 21.50 -19.05
C ILE A 44 0.02 22.78 -19.63
N PRO A 45 -0.09 23.95 -19.00
CA PRO A 45 0.71 25.09 -19.38
C PRO A 45 2.18 24.87 -19.02
N GLU A 46 3.04 24.71 -20.03
CA GLU A 46 4.47 24.49 -19.76
C GLU A 46 5.13 25.75 -19.16
N ASN A 47 4.54 26.93 -19.37
CA ASN A 47 4.89 28.22 -18.74
C ASN A 47 3.72 29.21 -18.77
N ALA A 48 3.73 30.25 -17.92
CA ALA A 48 2.69 31.28 -17.89
C ALA A 48 2.60 32.10 -19.19
N GLU A 49 3.72 32.26 -19.90
CA GLU A 49 3.80 32.96 -21.19
C GLU A 49 2.98 32.27 -22.29
N SER A 50 3.00 30.94 -22.38
CA SER A 50 2.25 30.20 -23.42
C SER A 50 0.73 30.33 -23.28
N ILE A 51 0.20 30.56 -22.08
CA ILE A 51 -1.24 30.80 -21.88
C ILE A 51 -1.60 32.27 -22.13
N LYS A 52 -0.74 33.22 -21.73
CA LYS A 52 -0.93 34.64 -22.04
C LYS A 52 -1.04 34.86 -23.54
N ASP A 53 -0.16 34.23 -24.32
CA ASP A 53 -0.16 34.30 -25.78
C ASP A 53 -1.35 33.58 -26.41
N SER A 54 -1.85 32.49 -25.81
CA SER A 54 -2.98 31.71 -26.34
C SER A 54 -4.35 32.33 -26.06
N TYR A 55 -4.49 33.13 -24.99
CA TYR A 55 -5.77 33.70 -24.55
C TYR A 55 -5.80 35.24 -24.53
N ASP A 56 -4.73 35.89 -24.99
CA ASP A 56 -4.58 37.36 -25.04
C ASP A 56 -4.76 38.04 -23.66
N LEU A 57 -4.32 37.35 -22.60
CA LEU A 57 -4.52 37.74 -21.20
C LEU A 57 -3.30 38.50 -20.68
N TYR A 58 -3.21 39.80 -21.00
CA TYR A 58 -2.12 40.66 -20.49
C TYR A 58 -2.50 41.37 -19.19
N GLY A 59 -1.80 41.06 -18.07
CA GLY A 59 -1.89 41.79 -16.79
C GLY A 59 -1.34 41.05 -15.56
N THR A 60 -1.00 41.78 -14.49
CA THR A 60 -0.46 41.25 -13.21
C THR A 60 -1.33 40.18 -12.52
N PRO A 61 -2.67 40.24 -12.53
CA PRO A 61 -3.52 39.22 -11.91
C PRO A 61 -3.33 37.82 -12.53
N TYR A 62 -3.00 37.76 -13.81
CA TYR A 62 -2.85 36.51 -14.55
C TYR A 62 -1.58 35.75 -14.17
N ASP A 63 -0.46 36.47 -13.98
CA ASP A 63 0.80 35.88 -13.52
C ASP A 63 0.68 35.25 -12.13
N VAL A 64 -0.09 35.90 -11.24
CA VAL A 64 -0.38 35.40 -9.90
C VAL A 64 -1.22 34.12 -9.98
N MET A 65 -2.29 34.12 -10.78
CA MET A 65 -3.15 32.93 -10.96
C MET A 65 -2.39 31.73 -11.54
N ALA A 66 -1.56 31.93 -12.57
CA ALA A 66 -0.75 30.86 -13.16
C ALA A 66 0.31 30.30 -12.19
N THR A 67 0.86 31.16 -11.33
CA THR A 67 1.80 30.76 -10.27
C THR A 67 1.09 29.95 -9.19
N ASP A 68 -0.10 30.38 -8.76
CA ASP A 68 -0.93 29.70 -7.78
C ASP A 68 -1.36 28.32 -8.28
N GLU A 69 -1.81 28.20 -9.53
CA GLU A 69 -2.18 26.91 -10.15
C GLU A 69 -1.00 25.93 -10.19
N LYS A 70 0.19 26.41 -10.58
CA LYS A 70 1.42 25.60 -10.56
C LYS A 70 1.77 25.15 -9.15
N GLN A 71 1.58 26.00 -8.14
CA GLN A 71 1.81 25.66 -6.74
C GLN A 71 0.81 24.60 -6.26
N VAL A 72 -0.48 24.72 -6.61
CA VAL A 72 -1.52 23.74 -6.28
C VAL A 72 -1.17 22.36 -6.86
N ILE A 73 -0.73 22.29 -8.11
CA ILE A 73 -0.34 21.02 -8.75
C ILE A 73 0.91 20.42 -8.09
N THR A 74 1.90 21.25 -7.78
CA THR A 74 3.11 20.81 -7.09
C THR A 74 2.80 20.26 -5.70
N GLN A 75 1.93 20.95 -4.96
CA GLN A 75 1.48 20.54 -3.64
C GLN A 75 0.67 19.23 -3.72
N ALA A 76 -0.27 19.13 -4.67
CA ALA A 76 -1.06 17.93 -4.88
C ALA A 76 -0.18 16.72 -5.20
N ASN A 77 0.79 16.85 -6.12
CA ASN A 77 1.75 15.79 -6.43
C ASN A 77 2.57 15.36 -5.19
N THR A 78 2.97 16.32 -4.36
CA THR A 78 3.70 16.05 -3.11
C THR A 78 2.82 15.28 -2.13
N ASP A 79 1.56 15.68 -1.96
CA ASP A 79 0.64 15.03 -1.04
C ASP A 79 0.23 13.63 -1.51
N PHE A 80 0.01 13.44 -2.81
CA PHE A 80 -0.21 12.11 -3.39
C PHE A 80 0.97 11.18 -3.14
N LYS A 81 2.21 11.68 -3.32
CA LYS A 81 3.41 10.91 -3.03
C LYS A 81 3.49 10.49 -1.56
N LYS A 82 3.25 11.43 -0.64
CA LYS A 82 3.24 11.13 0.81
C LYS A 82 2.19 10.09 1.18
N VAL A 83 0.96 10.24 0.70
CA VAL A 83 -0.13 9.28 0.97
C VAL A 83 0.24 7.89 0.44
N ARG A 84 0.77 7.82 -0.79
CA ARG A 84 1.24 6.55 -1.38
C ARG A 84 2.33 5.89 -0.53
N GLU A 85 3.31 6.65 -0.07
CA GLU A 85 4.40 6.17 0.79
C GLU A 85 3.86 5.66 2.14
N THR A 86 2.97 6.41 2.79
CA THR A 86 2.32 6.00 4.04
C THR A 86 1.57 4.67 3.87
N VAL A 87 0.70 4.57 2.87
CA VAL A 87 -0.08 3.35 2.61
C VAL A 87 0.83 2.18 2.26
N SER A 88 1.89 2.40 1.47
CA SER A 88 2.85 1.35 1.11
C SER A 88 3.58 0.82 2.35
N ASN A 89 3.98 1.69 3.27
CA ASN A 89 4.63 1.33 4.53
C ASN A 89 3.67 0.56 5.46
N GLU A 90 2.41 0.99 5.59
CA GLU A 90 1.40 0.28 6.38
C GLU A 90 1.14 -1.13 5.84
N LEU A 91 1.06 -1.27 4.51
CA LEU A 91 0.91 -2.57 3.86
C LEU A 91 2.13 -3.47 4.11
N GLU A 92 3.35 -2.92 4.06
CA GLU A 92 4.57 -3.66 4.35
C GLU A 92 4.62 -4.17 5.80
N GLN A 93 4.21 -3.33 6.77
CA GLN A 93 4.08 -3.75 8.16
C GLN A 93 3.05 -4.86 8.33
N ALA A 94 1.88 -4.75 7.71
CA ALA A 94 0.84 -5.78 7.76
C ALA A 94 1.32 -7.11 7.14
N ILE A 95 2.04 -7.04 6.02
CA ILE A 95 2.66 -8.21 5.36
C ILE A 95 3.66 -8.89 6.31
N LYS A 96 4.52 -8.11 6.98
CA LYS A 96 5.49 -8.64 7.94
C LYS A 96 4.82 -9.33 9.13
N GLN A 97 3.73 -8.75 9.64
CA GLN A 97 2.94 -9.34 10.73
C GLN A 97 2.33 -10.69 10.31
N GLU A 98 1.67 -10.76 9.15
CA GLU A 98 1.09 -12.02 8.67
C GLU A 98 2.14 -13.09 8.41
N ASN A 99 3.29 -12.73 7.83
CA ASN A 99 4.40 -13.67 7.67
C ASN A 99 4.89 -14.23 9.02
N THR A 100 4.94 -13.39 10.05
CA THR A 100 5.34 -13.82 11.40
C THR A 100 4.31 -14.80 12.00
N ILE A 101 3.02 -14.52 11.82
CA ILE A 101 1.92 -15.42 12.25
C ILE A 101 2.03 -16.77 11.52
N ILE A 102 2.24 -16.76 10.20
CA ILE A 102 2.38 -17.99 9.40
C ILE A 102 3.57 -18.80 9.86
N SER A 103 4.75 -18.19 10.00
CA SER A 103 5.97 -18.90 10.39
C SER A 103 5.87 -19.50 11.79
N SER A 104 5.45 -18.71 12.77
CA SER A 104 5.30 -19.18 14.17
C SER A 104 4.30 -20.35 14.29
N ASN A 105 3.16 -20.25 13.62
CA ASN A 105 2.17 -21.32 13.62
C ASN A 105 2.61 -22.55 12.82
N SER A 106 3.40 -22.38 11.75
CA SER A 106 3.96 -23.50 10.98
C SER A 106 4.97 -24.30 11.82
N TYR A 107 5.82 -23.62 12.59
CA TYR A 107 6.74 -24.30 13.54
C TYR A 107 5.98 -25.06 14.63
N LEU A 108 4.94 -24.44 15.20
CA LEU A 108 4.10 -25.09 16.20
C LEU A 108 3.40 -26.32 15.60
N LEU A 109 2.90 -26.21 14.37
CA LEU A 109 2.27 -27.31 13.66
C LEU A 109 3.22 -28.50 13.49
N GLU A 110 4.45 -28.27 13.01
CA GLU A 110 5.46 -29.32 12.86
C GLU A 110 5.78 -30.01 14.19
N SER A 111 5.88 -29.24 15.27
CA SER A 111 6.11 -29.77 16.62
C SER A 111 4.96 -30.69 17.06
N LEU A 112 3.71 -30.25 16.89
CA LEU A 112 2.53 -31.03 17.26
C LEU A 112 2.37 -32.29 16.40
N GLN A 113 2.70 -32.22 15.11
CA GLN A 113 2.69 -33.37 14.20
C GLN A 113 3.74 -34.42 14.59
N LYS A 114 4.93 -33.98 15.04
CA LYS A 114 5.96 -34.88 15.59
C LYS A 114 5.52 -35.56 16.88
N GLN A 115 4.75 -34.88 17.73
CA GLN A 115 4.20 -35.48 18.97
C GLN A 115 3.07 -36.49 18.71
N LEU A 116 2.42 -36.41 17.55
CA LEU A 116 1.35 -37.32 17.15
C LEU A 116 1.88 -38.60 16.47
N SER A 117 3.09 -38.53 15.91
CA SER A 117 3.78 -39.63 15.20
C SER A 117 4.39 -40.62 16.18
#